data_AF-A0AAU3LBH9-F1
#
_entry.id   AF-A0AAU3LBH9-F1
#
_cell.length_a   1.000
_cell.length_b   1.000
_cell.length_c   1.000
_cell.angle_alpha   90.00
_cell.angle_beta   90.00
_cell.angle_gamma   90.00
#
_symmetry.space_group_name_H-M   'P 1'
#
loop_
_entity.id
_entity.type
_entity.pdbx_description
1 polymer ?
#
loop_
_entity_poly.entity_id
_entity_poly.type
_entity_poly.pdbx_seq_one_letter_code
_entity_poly.pdbx_strand_id
1 'polypeptide(L)'
;MSDCVAPWKPPQGTVGELVAAGRSWDAVRAPCSIGATVVDQLGENCGAVIQDGYAQKLYWLIKPRTADTWQHQAGSSVTVLGTASYVFVPSVERTEGPGLWWKVPLEPLRYLTDADLLKAVLEEELDAVLGPRTLLACEPCMHARLFETSHDGCTGVSSTELQGRRMRPSAPRPCPCDHQPPRSSHA
;
A
#
# COMPACT_ATOMS: atom_id res chain seq x y z
N MET A 1 -34.39 17.32 6.26
CA MET A 1 -33.86 18.55 6.89
C MET A 1 -32.40 18.62 6.51
N SER A 2 -32.07 19.41 5.48
CA SER A 2 -30.68 19.59 5.06
C SER A 2 -30.06 20.60 6.01
N ASP A 3 -29.20 20.14 6.91
CA ASP A 3 -28.33 21.03 7.67
C ASP A 3 -27.48 21.83 6.68
N CYS A 4 -27.69 23.13 6.60
CA CYS A 4 -26.78 24.05 5.94
C CYS A 4 -25.50 24.12 6.77
N VAL A 5 -24.60 23.16 6.56
CA VAL A 5 -23.27 23.19 7.18
C VAL A 5 -22.55 24.40 6.64
N ALA A 6 -22.32 25.41 7.50
CA ALA A 6 -21.53 26.57 7.14
C ALA A 6 -20.15 26.12 6.61
N PRO A 7 -19.60 26.79 5.60
CA PRO A 7 -18.28 26.45 5.06
C PRO A 7 -17.25 26.46 6.20
N TRP A 8 -16.44 25.41 6.26
CA TRP A 8 -15.39 25.30 7.25
C TRP A 8 -14.43 26.49 7.16
N LYS A 9 -14.05 27.01 8.33
CA LYS A 9 -13.03 28.06 8.45
C LYS A 9 -11.70 27.42 8.85
N PRO A 10 -10.72 27.36 7.96
CA PRO A 10 -9.41 26.80 8.25
C PRO A 10 -8.62 27.74 9.20
N PRO A 11 -7.65 27.21 9.98
CA PRO A 11 -6.84 28.02 10.88
C PRO A 11 -6.14 29.17 10.16
N GLN A 12 -6.45 30.41 10.57
CA GLN A 12 -5.91 31.65 9.98
C GLN A 12 -4.68 32.18 10.73
N GLY A 13 -4.37 31.65 11.92
CA GLY A 13 -3.26 32.11 12.74
C GLY A 13 -1.90 31.62 12.23
N THR A 14 -0.81 32.01 12.89
CA THR A 14 0.56 31.60 12.52
C THR A 14 0.86 30.12 12.86
N VAL A 15 0.02 29.49 13.68
CA VAL A 15 0.16 28.11 14.14
C VAL A 15 -1.02 27.30 13.65
N GLY A 16 -0.80 26.01 13.38
CA GLY A 16 -1.88 25.07 13.11
C GLY A 16 -2.71 24.74 14.36
N GLU A 17 -3.86 24.12 14.15
CA GLU A 17 -4.81 23.80 15.21
C GLU A 17 -5.25 22.33 15.11
N LEU A 18 -5.59 21.73 16.26
CA LEU A 18 -6.17 20.39 16.29
C LEU A 18 -7.68 20.48 16.02
N VAL A 19 -8.11 19.96 14.87
CA VAL A 19 -9.51 20.08 14.40
C VAL A 19 -10.19 18.72 14.41
N ALA A 20 -11.43 18.67 14.90
CA ALA A 20 -12.23 17.46 14.92
C ALA A 20 -12.71 17.10 13.50
N ALA A 21 -12.43 15.87 13.08
CA ALA A 21 -13.01 15.26 11.88
C ALA A 21 -14.46 14.82 12.13
N GLY A 22 -15.22 14.49 11.07
CA GLY A 22 -16.64 14.10 11.16
C GLY A 22 -17.63 15.25 11.14
N ARG A 23 -17.16 16.51 11.16
CA ARG A 23 -18.01 17.70 11.15
C ARG A 23 -18.07 18.32 9.75
N SER A 24 -17.01 19.01 9.36
CA SER A 24 -16.96 19.68 8.06
C SER A 24 -16.21 18.87 7.00
N TRP A 25 -15.35 17.95 7.44
CA TRP A 25 -14.63 17.00 6.61
C TRP A 25 -14.28 15.76 7.44
N ASP A 26 -14.03 14.66 6.74
CA ASP A 26 -13.25 13.54 7.24
C ASP A 26 -11.86 13.58 6.60
N ALA A 27 -10.91 12.82 7.15
CA ALA A 27 -9.59 12.72 6.55
C ALA A 27 -9.27 11.28 6.16
N VAL A 28 -8.62 11.10 5.01
CA VAL A 28 -8.01 9.84 4.63
C VAL A 28 -6.52 9.98 4.84
N ARG A 29 -5.92 9.08 5.64
CA ARG A 29 -4.49 9.07 5.96
C ARG A 29 -3.80 7.94 5.20
N ALA A 30 -2.70 8.21 4.51
CA ALA A 30 -1.87 7.19 3.87
C ALA A 30 -0.36 7.47 4.06
N PRO A 31 0.54 6.48 3.85
CA PRO A 31 1.98 6.72 3.79
C PRO A 31 2.37 7.65 2.64
N CYS A 32 3.37 8.52 2.84
CA CYS A 32 3.89 9.38 1.78
C CYS A 32 4.36 8.61 0.54
N SER A 33 4.89 7.39 0.70
CA SER A 33 5.35 6.55 -0.42
C SER A 33 4.26 6.18 -1.41
N ILE A 34 3.01 6.08 -0.95
CA ILE A 34 1.84 5.81 -1.80
C ILE A 34 1.19 7.14 -2.16
N GLY A 35 1.05 8.01 -1.15
CA GLY A 35 0.31 9.26 -1.29
C GLY A 35 0.91 10.26 -2.26
N ALA A 36 2.23 10.27 -2.45
CA ALA A 36 2.86 11.15 -3.44
C ALA A 36 2.34 10.83 -4.85
N THR A 37 2.35 9.55 -5.24
CA THR A 37 1.83 9.11 -6.55
C THR A 37 0.34 9.38 -6.68
N VAL A 38 -0.44 9.15 -5.61
CA VAL A 38 -1.89 9.43 -5.59
C VAL A 38 -2.17 10.91 -5.82
N VAL A 39 -1.38 11.82 -5.22
CA VAL A 39 -1.51 13.26 -5.46
C VAL A 39 -1.24 13.59 -6.93
N ASP A 40 -0.19 13.01 -7.51
CA ASP A 40 0.18 13.24 -8.91
C ASP A 40 -0.90 12.72 -9.88
N GLN A 41 -1.49 11.56 -9.61
CA GLN A 41 -2.55 10.97 -10.44
C GLN A 41 -3.89 11.71 -10.33
N LEU A 42 -4.25 12.17 -9.12
CA LEU A 42 -5.44 12.98 -8.93
C LEU A 42 -5.31 14.34 -9.64
N GLY A 43 -4.09 14.90 -9.67
CA GLY A 43 -3.79 16.15 -10.35
C GLY A 43 -4.72 17.26 -9.90
N GLU A 44 -5.41 17.89 -10.86
CA GLU A 44 -6.38 18.93 -10.56
C GLU A 44 -7.55 18.43 -9.70
N ASN A 45 -7.93 17.16 -9.74
CA ASN A 45 -9.02 16.66 -8.90
C ASN A 45 -8.62 16.47 -7.42
N CYS A 46 -7.35 16.69 -7.08
CA CYS A 46 -6.86 16.62 -5.72
C CYS A 46 -7.29 17.89 -4.96
N GLY A 47 -8.00 17.71 -3.84
CA GLY A 47 -8.26 18.77 -2.88
C GLY A 47 -7.01 19.09 -2.05
N ALA A 48 -7.22 19.74 -0.90
CA ALA A 48 -6.12 20.10 -0.02
C ALA A 48 -5.55 18.85 0.66
N VAL A 49 -4.22 18.81 0.77
CA VAL A 49 -3.49 17.68 1.35
C VAL A 49 -2.51 18.18 2.39
N ILE A 50 -2.62 17.65 3.60
CA ILE A 50 -1.67 17.89 4.69
C ILE A 50 -0.60 16.82 4.61
N GLN A 51 0.66 17.23 4.65
CA GLN A 51 1.79 16.33 4.82
C GLN A 51 2.36 16.44 6.22
N ASP A 52 2.53 15.30 6.88
CA ASP A 52 3.29 15.14 8.11
C ASP A 52 4.67 14.59 7.79
N GLY A 53 5.67 15.46 7.82
CA GLY A 53 7.06 15.11 7.57
C GLY A 53 7.72 14.29 8.66
N TYR A 54 7.17 14.23 9.87
CA TYR A 54 7.71 13.38 10.93
C TYR A 54 7.15 11.97 10.85
N ALA A 55 5.84 11.82 10.66
CA ALA A 55 5.20 10.51 10.54
C ALA A 55 5.28 9.92 9.11
N GLN A 56 5.74 10.71 8.14
CA GLN A 56 5.75 10.36 6.71
C GLN A 56 4.34 9.92 6.24
N LYS A 57 3.34 10.74 6.58
CA LYS A 57 1.93 10.53 6.22
C LYS A 57 1.36 11.71 5.45
N LEU A 58 0.44 11.42 4.54
CA LEU A 58 -0.44 12.40 3.90
C LEU A 58 -1.85 12.26 4.43
N TYR A 59 -2.58 13.37 4.48
CA TYR A 59 -3.97 13.45 4.87
C TYR A 59 -4.75 14.24 3.80
N TRP A 60 -5.64 13.57 3.09
CA TRP A 60 -6.61 14.23 2.22
C TRP A 60 -7.84 14.58 3.02
N LEU A 61 -8.42 15.75 2.77
CA LEU A 61 -9.72 16.11 3.31
C LEU A 61 -10.80 15.64 2.34
N ILE A 62 -11.80 14.92 2.84
CA ILE A 62 -12.95 14.45 2.07
C ILE A 62 -14.24 14.91 2.73
N LYS A 63 -15.34 14.85 1.98
CA LYS A 63 -16.66 15.14 2.54
C LYS A 63 -16.96 14.19 3.72
N PRO A 64 -17.61 14.66 4.80
CA PRO A 64 -17.95 13.79 5.93
C PRO A 64 -18.79 12.59 5.49
N ARG A 65 -18.50 11.43 6.09
CA ARG A 65 -19.21 10.15 5.95
C ARG A 65 -19.18 9.51 4.57
N THR A 66 -18.46 10.09 3.59
CA THR A 66 -18.37 9.49 2.25
C THR A 66 -17.45 8.27 2.20
N ALA A 67 -16.61 8.07 3.23
CA ALA A 67 -15.74 6.91 3.34
C ALA A 67 -16.19 5.88 4.42
N ASP A 68 -17.40 6.02 4.98
CA ASP A 68 -17.92 5.11 6.01
C ASP A 68 -18.07 3.67 5.51
N THR A 69 -18.25 3.48 4.20
CA THR A 69 -18.41 2.18 3.55
C THR A 69 -17.08 1.59 3.05
N TRP A 70 -15.97 2.31 3.20
CA TRP A 70 -14.67 1.78 2.79
C TRP A 70 -14.35 0.55 3.61
N GLN A 71 -14.24 -0.59 2.92
CA GLN A 71 -13.79 -1.80 3.56
C GLN A 71 -12.32 -1.60 3.92
N HIS A 72 -12.01 -1.56 5.22
CA HIS A 72 -10.64 -1.58 5.69
C HIS A 72 -10.02 -2.90 5.24
N GLN A 73 -9.27 -2.87 4.13
CA GLN A 73 -8.45 -4.02 3.76
C GLN A 73 -7.48 -4.25 4.93
N ALA A 74 -7.61 -5.41 5.59
CA ALA A 74 -6.79 -5.74 6.75
C ALA A 74 -5.30 -5.66 6.36
N GLY A 75 -4.55 -4.80 7.04
CA GLY A 75 -3.13 -4.55 6.74
C GLY A 75 -2.84 -3.43 5.74
N SER A 76 -3.87 -2.79 5.15
CA SER A 76 -3.66 -1.56 4.37
C SER A 76 -3.19 -0.43 5.29
N SER A 77 -2.17 0.29 4.86
CA SER A 77 -1.62 1.43 5.59
C SER A 77 -2.49 2.70 5.47
N VAL A 78 -3.66 2.58 4.82
CA VAL A 78 -4.66 3.63 4.65
C VAL A 78 -5.66 3.60 5.79
N THR A 79 -5.96 4.76 6.38
CA THR A 79 -6.91 4.89 7.49
C THR A 79 -7.87 6.04 7.24
N VAL A 80 -9.17 5.80 7.40
CA VAL A 80 -10.19 6.86 7.41
C VAL A 80 -10.33 7.41 8.82
N LEU A 81 -10.30 8.72 8.96
CA LEU A 81 -10.41 9.48 10.21
C LEU A 81 -11.68 10.33 10.14
N GLY A 82 -12.76 9.82 10.71
CA GLY A 82 -14.06 10.49 10.74
C GLY A 82 -14.43 10.99 12.13
N THR A 83 -15.69 10.78 12.53
CA THR A 83 -16.19 11.17 13.86
C THR A 83 -15.30 10.64 14.99
N ALA A 84 -15.11 11.45 16.02
CA ALA A 84 -14.24 11.18 17.18
C ALA A 84 -12.73 11.11 16.88
N SER A 85 -12.31 11.41 15.64
CA SER A 85 -10.90 11.63 15.31
C SER A 85 -10.56 13.11 15.29
N TYR A 86 -9.28 13.42 15.51
CA TYR A 86 -8.73 14.76 15.42
C TYR A 86 -7.53 14.77 14.48
N VAL A 87 -7.45 15.77 13.61
CA VAL A 87 -6.31 15.98 12.71
C VAL A 87 -5.75 17.36 12.98
N PHE A 88 -4.42 17.45 13.09
CA PHE A 88 -3.75 18.74 13.20
C PHE A 88 -3.72 19.40 11.82
N VAL A 89 -4.42 20.53 11.69
CA VAL A 89 -4.52 21.28 10.45
C VAL A 89 -3.51 22.43 10.51
N PRO A 90 -2.56 22.50 9.57
CA PRO A 90 -1.61 23.61 9.54
C PRO A 90 -2.31 24.94 9.24
N SER A 91 -1.68 26.04 9.63
CA SER A 91 -2.08 27.38 9.17
C SER A 91 -2.17 27.42 7.65
N VAL A 92 -3.11 28.16 7.08
CA VAL A 92 -3.31 28.29 5.63
C VAL A 92 -2.03 28.67 4.86
N GLU A 93 -1.15 29.46 5.46
CA GLU A 93 0.09 29.92 4.82
C GLU A 93 1.25 28.90 4.89
N ARG A 94 1.09 27.84 5.68
CA ARG A 94 2.18 26.89 5.93
C ARG A 94 2.24 25.81 4.86
N THR A 95 2.99 26.06 3.80
CA THR A 95 3.20 25.14 2.67
C THR A 95 4.53 24.37 2.72
N GLU A 96 5.34 24.61 3.75
CA GLU A 96 6.63 23.93 3.93
C GLU A 96 6.87 23.54 5.41
N GLY A 97 7.77 22.56 5.56
CA GLY A 97 8.09 21.91 6.83
C GLY A 97 9.57 22.03 7.20
N PRO A 98 9.91 21.69 8.46
CA PRO A 98 9.52 20.42 9.08
C PRO A 98 8.14 20.41 9.75
N GLY A 99 7.60 19.22 10.06
CA GLY A 99 6.33 19.05 10.78
C GLY A 99 5.12 18.80 9.89
N LEU A 100 4.00 19.48 10.16
CA LEU A 100 2.79 19.42 9.33
C LEU A 100 2.67 20.67 8.45
N TRP A 101 2.47 20.49 7.15
CA TRP A 101 2.30 21.57 6.18
C TRP A 101 1.36 21.16 5.04
N TRP A 102 0.84 22.14 4.30
CA TRP A 102 0.05 21.88 3.09
C TRP A 102 0.95 21.42 1.96
N LYS A 103 0.82 20.15 1.56
CA LYS A 103 1.47 19.60 0.37
C LYS A 103 0.73 20.01 -0.90
N VAL A 104 -0.60 19.97 -0.84
CA VAL A 104 -1.48 20.66 -1.81
C VAL A 104 -2.12 21.81 -1.04
N PRO A 105 -1.90 23.07 -1.47
CA PRO A 105 -2.41 24.24 -0.78
C PRO A 105 -3.92 24.20 -0.57
N LEU A 106 -4.37 24.84 0.51
CA LEU A 106 -5.79 25.01 0.77
C LEU A 106 -6.35 26.10 -0.15
N GLU A 107 -7.19 25.71 -1.11
CA GLU A 107 -7.95 26.66 -1.92
C GLU A 107 -9.37 26.84 -1.36
N PRO A 108 -9.87 28.09 -1.23
CA PRO A 108 -11.25 28.34 -0.84
C PRO A 108 -12.21 27.57 -1.77
N LEU A 109 -13.18 26.86 -1.17
CA LEU A 109 -14.19 26.04 -1.86
C LEU A 109 -13.68 24.80 -2.61
N ARG A 110 -12.36 24.58 -2.69
CA ARG A 110 -11.75 23.44 -3.42
C ARG A 110 -10.78 22.63 -2.56
N TYR A 111 -11.08 22.54 -1.26
CA TYR A 111 -10.23 21.84 -0.30
C TYR A 111 -10.60 20.37 -0.09
N LEU A 112 -11.75 19.92 -0.59
CA LEU A 112 -12.19 18.53 -0.48
C LEU A 112 -11.84 17.75 -1.74
N THR A 113 -11.24 16.58 -1.56
CA THR A 113 -11.08 15.58 -2.60
C THR A 113 -12.34 14.73 -2.69
N ASP A 114 -12.74 14.37 -3.92
CA ASP A 114 -13.81 13.38 -4.11
C ASP A 114 -13.37 12.02 -3.56
N ALA A 115 -14.22 11.42 -2.70
CA ALA A 115 -13.85 10.22 -1.99
C ALA A 115 -13.81 8.99 -2.90
N ASP A 116 -14.69 8.88 -3.89
CA ASP A 116 -14.73 7.72 -4.78
C ASP A 116 -13.52 7.73 -5.73
N LEU A 117 -13.16 8.91 -6.25
CA LEU A 117 -11.95 9.08 -7.05
C LEU A 117 -10.68 8.80 -6.23
N LEU A 118 -10.58 9.36 -5.01
CA LEU A 118 -9.46 9.10 -4.12
C LEU A 118 -9.34 7.60 -3.80
N LYS A 119 -10.45 6.93 -3.54
CA LYS A 119 -10.48 5.49 -3.27
C LYS A 119 -9.93 4.69 -4.44
N ALA A 120 -10.42 4.94 -5.65
CA ALA A 120 -10.01 4.21 -6.85
C ALA A 120 -8.50 4.32 -7.10
N VAL A 121 -7.95 5.54 -7.01
CA VAL A 121 -6.52 5.79 -7.18
C VAL A 121 -5.69 5.17 -6.05
N LEU A 122 -6.17 5.22 -4.80
CA LEU A 122 -5.51 4.56 -3.68
C LEU A 122 -5.48 3.04 -3.84
N GLU A 123 -6.58 2.43 -4.29
CA GLU A 123 -6.68 0.99 -4.52
C GLU A 123 -5.75 0.55 -5.65
N GLU A 124 -5.70 1.29 -6.77
CA GLU A 124 -4.76 1.04 -7.87
C GLU A 124 -3.30 1.10 -7.41
N GLU A 125 -2.93 2.15 -6.66
CA GLU A 125 -1.57 2.31 -6.16
C GLU A 125 -1.21 1.29 -5.07
N LEU A 126 -2.15 0.93 -4.21
CA LEU A 126 -1.97 -0.15 -3.24
C LEU A 126 -1.79 -1.48 -3.96
N ASP A 127 -2.55 -1.76 -5.01
CA ASP A 127 -2.39 -2.96 -5.83
C ASP A 127 -1.10 -2.91 -6.66
N ALA A 128 -0.55 -1.75 -7.02
CA ALA A 128 0.76 -1.67 -7.66
C ALA A 128 1.91 -1.96 -6.67
N VAL A 129 1.80 -1.45 -5.44
CA VAL A 129 2.87 -1.52 -4.42
C VAL A 129 2.81 -2.82 -3.58
N LEU A 130 1.59 -3.28 -3.27
CA LEU A 130 1.29 -4.46 -2.47
C LEU A 130 0.67 -5.59 -3.30
N GLY A 131 0.43 -5.33 -4.60
CA GLY A 131 0.04 -6.32 -5.60
C GLY A 131 0.79 -7.60 -5.40
N PRO A 132 0.13 -8.71 -5.72
CA PRO A 132 0.25 -9.93 -4.95
C PRO A 132 1.71 -10.12 -4.62
N ARG A 133 2.05 -9.98 -3.34
CA ARG A 133 3.11 -10.79 -2.78
C ARG A 133 2.63 -12.25 -2.89
N THR A 134 2.37 -12.73 -4.11
CA THR A 134 3.03 -13.89 -4.65
C THR A 134 4.45 -13.74 -4.13
N LEU A 135 4.70 -14.37 -2.99
CA LEU A 135 5.85 -15.22 -2.89
C LEU A 135 5.96 -15.85 -4.28
N LEU A 136 6.78 -15.26 -5.15
CA LEU A 136 7.37 -15.94 -6.27
C LEU A 136 8.24 -17.02 -5.60
N ALA A 137 7.55 -18.00 -5.02
CA ALA A 137 8.03 -19.35 -4.94
C ALA A 137 8.41 -19.64 -6.38
N CYS A 138 9.71 -19.77 -6.61
CA CYS A 138 10.23 -20.31 -7.84
C CYS A 138 9.49 -21.64 -8.05
N GLU A 139 8.51 -21.68 -8.95
CA GLU A 139 7.68 -22.88 -9.18
C GLU A 139 8.46 -24.16 -9.57
N PRO A 140 9.76 -24.14 -9.94
CA PRO A 140 10.55 -25.38 -10.01
C PRO A 140 11.05 -25.90 -8.65
N CYS A 141 11.16 -25.07 -7.61
CA CYS A 141 11.81 -25.48 -6.34
C CYS A 141 10.87 -26.23 -5.39
N MET A 142 9.55 -26.15 -5.58
CA MET A 142 8.60 -26.70 -4.61
C MET A 142 8.29 -28.20 -4.81
N HIS A 143 8.55 -28.76 -6.00
CA HIS A 143 8.39 -30.20 -6.22
C HIS A 143 9.56 -31.06 -5.71
N ALA A 144 10.71 -30.46 -5.36
CA ALA A 144 11.88 -31.22 -4.91
C ALA A 144 11.93 -31.49 -3.40
N ARG A 145 10.89 -31.16 -2.62
CA ARG A 145 10.88 -31.36 -1.16
C ARG A 145 9.63 -32.01 -0.57
N LEU A 146 8.93 -32.85 -1.34
CA LEU A 146 7.86 -33.69 -0.79
C LEU A 146 8.02 -35.20 -1.02
N PHE A 147 9.20 -35.69 -1.39
CA PHE A 147 9.45 -37.13 -1.43
C PHE A 147 10.84 -37.50 -0.90
N GLU A 148 11.06 -37.29 0.39
CA GLU A 148 12.11 -38.03 1.11
C GLU A 148 11.69 -38.24 2.56
N THR A 149 10.78 -39.20 2.76
CA THR A 149 10.78 -40.04 3.95
C THR A 149 10.81 -41.48 3.49
N SER A 150 12.01 -42.03 3.52
CA SER A 150 12.30 -43.45 3.41
C SER A 150 11.55 -44.26 4.47
N HIS A 151 10.99 -45.42 4.09
CA HIS A 151 11.20 -46.67 4.83
C HIS A 151 10.99 -47.90 3.95
N ASP A 152 11.91 -48.84 4.17
CA ASP A 152 12.08 -50.16 3.57
C ASP A 152 10.85 -51.06 3.49
N GLY A 153 10.86 -51.94 2.48
CA GLY A 153 9.93 -53.06 2.37
C GLY A 153 10.25 -53.97 1.18
N CYS A 154 11.23 -54.85 1.34
CA CYS A 154 11.45 -56.03 0.49
C CYS A 154 10.16 -56.85 0.29
N THR A 155 9.85 -57.27 -0.95
CA THR A 155 9.74 -58.68 -1.38
C THR A 155 9.23 -58.81 -2.83
N GLY A 156 10.03 -59.50 -3.65
CA GLY A 156 9.66 -60.49 -4.68
C GLY A 156 8.56 -60.20 -5.73
N VAL A 157 8.92 -60.27 -7.02
CA VAL A 157 8.66 -61.43 -7.92
C VAL A 157 9.16 -61.11 -9.34
N SER A 158 9.78 -62.11 -9.97
CA SER A 158 10.23 -62.18 -11.36
C SER A 158 9.12 -61.94 -12.39
N SER A 159 9.42 -61.32 -13.54
CA SER A 159 9.71 -62.05 -14.80
C SER A 159 9.76 -61.12 -16.03
N THR A 160 10.73 -61.44 -16.90
CA THR A 160 10.74 -61.31 -18.37
C THR A 160 10.57 -59.97 -19.07
N GLU A 161 11.64 -59.65 -19.81
CA GLU A 161 11.65 -59.27 -21.24
C GLU A 161 11.92 -57.82 -21.68
N LEU A 162 12.87 -57.80 -22.63
CA LEU A 162 13.01 -56.94 -23.82
C LEU A 162 13.88 -55.67 -23.73
N GLN A 163 15.07 -55.83 -24.32
CA GLN A 163 15.98 -54.79 -24.80
C GLN A 163 15.27 -53.66 -25.56
N GLY A 164 15.69 -52.43 -25.30
CA GLY A 164 15.43 -51.27 -26.18
C GLY A 164 16.12 -50.00 -25.69
N ARG A 165 17.24 -49.63 -26.32
CA ARG A 165 17.92 -48.31 -26.35
C ARG A 165 17.51 -47.29 -25.26
N ARG A 166 18.37 -47.08 -24.25
CA ARG A 166 18.35 -45.86 -23.42
C ARG A 166 18.81 -44.66 -24.27
N MET A 167 17.88 -43.79 -24.65
CA MET A 167 18.22 -42.37 -24.86
C MET A 167 18.59 -41.78 -23.49
N ARG A 168 19.77 -41.17 -23.38
CA ARG A 168 20.10 -40.33 -22.22
C ARG A 168 19.20 -39.09 -22.28
N PRO A 169 18.45 -38.75 -21.22
CA PRO A 169 17.82 -37.44 -21.15
C PRO A 169 18.93 -36.38 -21.03
N SER A 170 18.82 -35.33 -21.85
CA SER A 170 19.65 -34.15 -21.77
C SER A 170 19.57 -33.55 -20.37
N ALA A 171 20.71 -33.23 -19.76
CA ALA A 171 20.74 -32.53 -18.48
C ALA A 171 19.97 -31.20 -18.58
N PRO A 172 19.16 -30.85 -17.58
CA PRO A 172 18.50 -29.55 -17.53
C PRO A 172 19.55 -28.44 -17.46
N ARG A 173 19.27 -27.31 -18.12
CA ARG A 173 20.15 -26.12 -18.09
C ARG A 173 20.31 -25.64 -16.64
N PRO A 174 21.52 -25.24 -16.20
CA PRO A 174 21.73 -24.70 -14.86
C PRO A 174 20.95 -23.38 -14.68
N CYS A 175 20.42 -23.19 -13.47
CA CYS A 175 19.64 -22.01 -13.12
C CYS A 175 20.53 -20.75 -13.04
N PRO A 176 20.02 -19.55 -13.37
CA PRO A 176 20.80 -18.30 -13.30
C PRO A 176 21.31 -17.93 -11.89
N CYS A 177 20.77 -18.54 -10.83
CA CYS A 177 21.13 -18.30 -9.44
C CYS A 177 22.29 -19.16 -8.92
N ASP A 178 22.82 -20.10 -9.71
CA ASP A 178 23.96 -20.96 -9.33
C ASP A 178 25.32 -20.24 -9.39
N HIS A 179 25.32 -18.95 -9.77
CA HIS A 179 26.51 -18.09 -9.75
C HIS A 179 26.40 -17.03 -8.66
N GLN A 180 26.43 -17.48 -7.41
CA GLN A 180 26.81 -16.61 -6.30
C GLN A 180 28.15 -17.09 -5.72
N PRO A 181 29.26 -16.37 -5.89
CA PRO A 181 30.51 -16.74 -5.25
C PRO A 181 30.39 -16.60 -3.72
N PRO A 182 31.11 -17.43 -2.94
CA PRO A 182 31.01 -17.42 -1.48
C PRO A 182 31.40 -16.06 -0.91
N ARG A 183 30.58 -15.55 0.02
CA ARG A 183 30.91 -14.37 0.85
C ARG A 183 32.14 -14.69 1.68
N SER A 184 33.24 -13.98 1.41
CA SER A 184 34.40 -13.95 2.30
C SER A 184 33.98 -13.35 3.65
N SER A 185 34.04 -14.18 4.69
CA SER A 185 33.94 -13.73 6.08
C SER A 185 35.28 -13.09 6.45
N HIS A 186 35.28 -11.79 6.76
CA HIS A 186 36.41 -11.17 7.46
C HIS A 186 36.03 -10.91 8.92
N ALA A 187 36.98 -11.32 9.77
CA ALA A 187 37.01 -11.24 11.22
C ALA A 187 37.10 -9.79 11.73
#